data_AF-A0A358N0A4-F1
#
_entry.id   AF-A0A358N0A4-F1
#
_cell.length_a   1.000
_cell.length_b   1.000
_cell.length_c   1.000
_cell.angle_alpha   90.00
_cell.angle_beta   90.00
_cell.angle_gamma   90.00
#
_symmetry.space_group_name_H-M   'P 1'
#
loop_
_entity.id
_entity.type
_entity.pdbx_description
1 polymer ?
#
loop_
_entity_poly.entity_id
_entity_poly.type
_entity_poly.pdbx_seq_one_letter_code
_entity_poly.pdbx_strand_id
1 'polypeptide(L)'
;MVFLLICYGTLSHAQDQSPTEAPIPIPIAQDGTATAVMDAIEAHMDYVTENSHDQLGPRSTPMWLSTIDLRTNSLPAPLIPSSPRWKGILLSAPGANLYWDQPTILAAFELSKRTGCKCYSDAASAYITSFVTACSTSQHASCIDPRIYYDVKVERSVDNTDAVASCIPYTPAWETTWAADKKLARQQIQAFIHSRKTKDSSNDSVRELKNPTTGSPNLTIENEAAMIASLCWLAQHDTLQQNLLVQQALSLARLRIARRDRTTGLVPTDCQHPDQAQITASSALGAWANVLFWAADTTGETEFKKLAEQALHAWLLVSFDTQQQHYYQQLECKTGQPVKELVTSTSPEDRSVSNHQQISIFAQASRQAHQSPLRMAEACLSLHEATHDQRSKRATERWFNSIKRQLSKNEMHDGYADDYGRAIHFLVRGGEILKKPKYLILAQKIANEAMEKLYVPKMGMFRSHLGENRCDSADGPGLLLLALMYIEGDDPTLKSSLQF
;
A
#
# COMPACT_ATOMS: atom_id res chain seq x y z
N MET A 1 -5.22 -17.80 -83.50
CA MET A 1 -5.66 -18.96 -82.70
C MET A 1 -6.71 -18.45 -81.72
N VAL A 2 -7.97 -18.78 -81.99
CA VAL A 2 -9.15 -18.53 -81.12
C VAL A 2 -9.47 -19.84 -80.41
N PHE A 3 -9.82 -19.79 -79.12
CA PHE A 3 -10.70 -20.68 -78.31
C PHE A 3 -10.49 -20.24 -76.84
N LEU A 4 -11.35 -19.55 -76.08
CA LEU A 4 -12.80 -19.55 -75.79
C LEU A 4 -13.25 -20.68 -74.84
N LEU A 5 -14.11 -20.29 -73.86
CA LEU A 5 -14.95 -21.04 -72.89
C LEU A 5 -14.31 -21.33 -71.51
N ILE A 6 -14.93 -21.13 -70.32
CA ILE A 6 -16.30 -20.77 -69.87
C ILE A 6 -16.24 -20.19 -68.43
N CYS A 7 -17.20 -19.33 -68.10
CA CYS A 7 -17.52 -18.73 -66.80
C CYS A 7 -17.97 -19.72 -65.71
N TYR A 8 -17.87 -19.33 -64.43
CA TYR A 8 -19.00 -19.27 -63.48
C TYR A 8 -18.59 -18.50 -62.22
N GLY A 9 -19.41 -17.53 -61.82
CA GLY A 9 -19.21 -16.74 -60.61
C GLY A 9 -19.99 -17.29 -59.42
N THR A 10 -19.62 -16.80 -58.23
CA THR A 10 -20.55 -16.60 -57.11
C THR A 10 -20.20 -15.30 -56.40
N LEU A 11 -21.23 -14.47 -56.27
CA LEU A 11 -21.36 -13.34 -55.35
C LEU A 11 -21.45 -13.90 -53.92
N SER A 12 -20.79 -13.30 -52.93
CA SER A 12 -21.50 -12.75 -51.76
C SER A 12 -20.61 -11.99 -50.76
N HIS A 13 -21.20 -10.92 -50.24
CA HIS A 13 -20.92 -10.19 -48.99
C HIS A 13 -19.67 -9.31 -48.88
N ALA A 14 -19.90 -8.05 -49.25
CA ALA A 14 -19.37 -6.89 -48.57
C ALA A 14 -19.62 -6.98 -47.04
N GLN A 15 -18.57 -6.74 -46.27
CA GLN A 15 -18.66 -6.33 -44.87
C GLN A 15 -17.97 -4.97 -44.74
N ASP A 16 -18.72 -4.03 -44.19
CA ASP A 16 -18.32 -2.70 -43.77
C ASP A 16 -16.96 -2.73 -43.05
N GLN A 17 -15.99 -1.98 -43.58
CA GLN A 17 -14.84 -1.54 -42.80
C GLN A 17 -15.27 -0.35 -41.96
N SER A 18 -15.51 -0.59 -40.68
CA SER A 18 -15.64 0.44 -39.65
C SER A 18 -14.46 1.43 -39.74
N PRO A 19 -14.68 2.73 -39.49
CA PRO A 19 -13.62 3.72 -39.58
C PRO A 19 -12.54 3.41 -38.53
N THR A 20 -11.32 3.22 -39.01
CA THR A 20 -10.14 3.03 -38.18
C THR A 20 -9.97 4.28 -37.32
N GLU A 21 -10.18 4.13 -36.01
CA GLU A 21 -9.96 5.17 -35.02
C GLU A 21 -8.52 5.66 -35.16
N ALA A 22 -8.34 6.98 -35.31
CA ALA A 22 -7.02 7.57 -35.45
C ALA A 22 -6.17 7.22 -34.20
N PRO A 23 -4.90 6.84 -34.35
CA PRO A 23 -4.05 6.50 -33.22
C PRO A 23 -4.01 7.68 -32.25
N ILE A 24 -4.34 7.40 -30.99
CA ILE A 24 -4.22 8.32 -29.87
C ILE A 24 -2.78 8.87 -29.90
N PRO A 25 -2.56 10.20 -29.91
CA PRO A 25 -1.23 10.75 -29.84
C PRO A 25 -0.54 10.25 -28.57
N ILE A 26 0.55 9.51 -28.74
CA ILE A 26 1.48 9.20 -27.66
C ILE A 26 1.97 10.56 -27.15
N PRO A 27 1.85 10.87 -25.85
CA PRO A 27 2.48 12.05 -25.28
C PRO A 27 3.96 12.00 -25.61
N ILE A 28 4.41 12.96 -26.42
CA ILE A 28 5.81 13.15 -26.74
C ILE A 28 6.51 13.42 -25.41
N ALA A 29 7.49 12.59 -25.09
CA ALA A 29 8.38 12.77 -23.95
C ALA A 29 8.87 14.23 -23.92
N GLN A 30 8.71 14.90 -22.78
CA GLN A 30 9.39 16.16 -22.55
C GLN A 30 10.90 15.89 -22.66
N ASP A 31 11.53 16.65 -23.55
CA ASP A 31 12.92 16.54 -23.98
C ASP A 31 13.93 16.05 -22.91
N GLY A 32 14.51 14.87 -23.15
CA GLY A 32 15.97 14.78 -23.40
C GLY A 32 16.98 14.86 -22.26
N THR A 33 16.61 14.92 -20.98
CA THR A 33 17.54 14.60 -19.86
C THR A 33 16.78 13.87 -18.77
N ALA A 34 17.14 12.61 -18.53
CA ALA A 34 16.77 11.95 -17.28
C ALA A 34 17.22 12.84 -16.12
N THR A 35 16.31 13.16 -15.20
CA THR A 35 16.66 13.92 -14.01
C THR A 35 17.51 13.04 -13.10
N ALA A 36 18.32 13.64 -12.23
CA ALA A 36 19.09 12.90 -11.24
C ALA A 36 18.22 11.97 -10.35
N VAL A 37 16.92 12.28 -10.24
CA VAL A 37 15.92 11.44 -9.56
C VAL A 37 15.64 10.17 -10.37
N MET A 38 15.34 10.29 -11.66
CA MET A 38 15.12 9.14 -12.54
C MET A 38 16.39 8.28 -12.67
N ASP A 39 17.57 8.88 -12.79
CA ASP A 39 18.84 8.14 -12.80
C ASP A 39 19.03 7.30 -11.53
N ALA A 40 18.66 7.84 -10.37
CA ALA A 40 18.75 7.13 -9.10
C ALA A 40 17.72 6.01 -8.95
N ILE A 41 16.52 6.20 -9.51
CA ILE A 41 15.48 5.16 -9.58
C ILE A 41 15.93 4.03 -10.49
N GLU A 42 16.44 4.34 -11.69
CA GLU A 42 16.99 3.37 -12.63
C GLU A 42 18.14 2.60 -11.99
N ALA A 43 19.12 3.29 -11.40
CA ALA A 43 20.22 2.65 -10.69
C ALA A 43 19.77 1.74 -9.54
N HIS A 44 18.70 2.11 -8.81
CA HIS A 44 18.14 1.26 -7.76
C HIS A 44 17.54 0.00 -8.36
N MET A 45 16.76 0.15 -9.43
CA MET A 45 16.08 -0.96 -10.06
C MET A 45 17.06 -1.88 -10.78
N ASP A 46 18.05 -1.35 -11.48
CA ASP A 46 19.16 -2.11 -12.07
C ASP A 46 19.84 -2.96 -10.99
N TYR A 47 20.15 -2.34 -9.83
CA TYR A 47 20.72 -3.08 -8.72
C TYR A 47 19.82 -4.23 -8.25
N VAL A 48 18.54 -3.95 -8.03
CA VAL A 48 17.56 -4.96 -7.60
C VAL A 48 17.45 -6.10 -8.61
N THR A 49 17.38 -5.81 -9.91
CA THR A 49 17.16 -6.79 -10.97
C THR A 49 18.43 -7.49 -11.47
N GLU A 50 19.61 -7.06 -11.05
CA GLU A 50 20.87 -7.68 -11.46
C GLU A 50 21.64 -8.31 -10.29
N ASN A 51 21.57 -7.67 -9.11
CA ASN A 51 22.49 -7.96 -8.00
C ASN A 51 21.78 -8.41 -6.71
N SER A 52 20.47 -8.19 -6.59
CA SER A 52 19.69 -8.52 -5.38
C SER A 52 18.90 -9.82 -5.46
N HIS A 53 19.17 -10.66 -6.47
CA HIS A 53 18.56 -11.98 -6.58
C HIS A 53 19.11 -12.94 -5.52
N ASP A 54 18.30 -13.91 -5.14
CA ASP A 54 18.71 -15.00 -4.27
C ASP A 54 19.85 -15.82 -4.91
N GLN A 55 21.04 -15.61 -4.35
CA GLN A 55 22.25 -16.36 -4.60
C GLN A 55 22.92 -16.81 -3.29
N LEU A 56 22.21 -16.63 -2.17
CA LEU A 56 22.76 -16.87 -0.82
C LEU A 56 22.51 -18.31 -0.35
N GLY A 57 21.51 -18.98 -0.92
CA GLY A 57 21.19 -20.37 -0.66
C GLY A 57 21.94 -21.38 -1.56
N PRO A 58 21.71 -22.69 -1.34
CA PRO A 58 22.19 -23.76 -2.21
C PRO A 58 21.74 -23.65 -3.68
N ARG A 59 20.59 -23.02 -3.94
CA ARG A 59 20.01 -22.74 -5.26
C ARG A 59 20.01 -21.23 -5.50
N SER A 60 20.11 -20.86 -6.77
CA SER A 60 19.77 -19.50 -7.18
C SER A 60 18.32 -19.44 -7.66
N THR A 61 17.59 -18.39 -7.24
CA THR A 61 16.21 -18.14 -7.67
C THR A 61 16.08 -16.70 -8.17
N PRO A 62 15.09 -16.38 -9.02
CA PRO A 62 14.85 -15.00 -9.43
C PRO A 62 14.25 -14.14 -8.32
N MET A 63 14.04 -14.67 -7.11
CA MET A 63 13.45 -13.92 -6.01
C MET A 63 14.40 -12.83 -5.51
N TRP A 64 13.86 -11.64 -5.22
CA TRP A 64 14.64 -10.55 -4.67
C TRP A 64 14.79 -10.69 -3.16
N LEU A 65 15.93 -10.26 -2.62
CA LEU A 65 16.10 -10.11 -1.18
C LEU A 65 15.30 -8.90 -0.71
N SER A 66 14.31 -9.11 0.16
CA SER A 66 13.53 -8.03 0.77
C SER A 66 14.33 -7.20 1.76
N THR A 67 15.52 -7.68 2.14
CA THR A 67 16.42 -6.97 3.03
C THR A 67 17.88 -7.16 2.65
N ILE A 68 18.61 -6.05 2.54
CA ILE A 68 19.99 -6.00 2.08
C ILE A 68 20.79 -5.03 2.97
N ASP A 69 21.95 -5.48 3.46
CA ASP A 69 22.97 -4.60 4.01
C ASP A 69 23.74 -3.94 2.86
N LEU A 70 23.63 -2.61 2.78
CA LEU A 70 24.19 -1.79 1.71
C LEU A 70 25.71 -1.66 1.76
N ARG A 71 26.36 -2.24 2.78
CA ARG A 71 27.82 -2.31 2.88
C ARG A 71 28.38 -3.59 2.27
N THR A 72 27.63 -4.69 2.36
CA THR A 72 28.13 -6.04 2.05
C THR A 72 27.38 -6.71 0.90
N ASN A 73 26.27 -6.15 0.44
CA ASN A 73 25.34 -6.79 -0.51
C ASN A 73 24.89 -8.18 -0.04
N SER A 74 24.60 -8.30 1.26
CA SER A 74 24.15 -9.56 1.87
C SER A 74 23.01 -9.30 2.83
N LEU A 75 22.46 -10.36 3.42
CA LEU A 75 21.52 -10.21 4.52
C LEU A 75 22.18 -9.45 5.70
N PRO A 76 21.45 -8.53 6.37
CA PRO A 76 21.97 -7.82 7.54
C PRO A 76 22.33 -8.75 8.71
N ALA A 77 23.33 -8.35 9.49
CA ALA A 77 23.74 -9.01 10.72
C ALA A 77 23.81 -7.98 11.88
N PRO A 78 22.93 -8.07 12.89
CA PRO A 78 21.80 -8.99 13.02
C PRO A 78 20.68 -8.68 12.00
N LEU A 79 19.90 -9.71 11.63
CA LEU A 79 18.76 -9.56 10.70
C LEU A 79 17.64 -8.69 11.30
N ILE A 80 17.38 -8.88 12.59
CA ILE A 80 16.42 -8.11 13.37
C ILE A 80 17.22 -7.29 14.39
N PRO A 81 17.35 -5.97 14.20
CA PRO A 81 18.01 -5.10 15.15
C PRO A 81 17.30 -5.06 16.51
N SER A 82 18.06 -4.78 17.57
CA SER A 82 17.56 -4.60 18.94
C SER A 82 16.90 -3.23 19.13
N SER A 83 15.90 -2.89 18.30
CA SER A 83 15.12 -1.66 18.44
C SER A 83 13.65 -1.97 18.75
N PRO A 84 12.98 -1.20 19.62
CA PRO A 84 11.57 -1.38 19.93
C PRO A 84 10.65 -1.46 18.71
N ARG A 85 11.01 -0.80 17.60
CA ARG A 85 10.24 -0.84 16.34
C ARG A 85 10.07 -2.25 15.77
N TRP A 86 11.01 -3.15 16.05
CA TRP A 86 11.02 -4.53 15.55
C TRP A 86 10.30 -5.53 16.46
N LYS A 87 9.78 -5.10 17.62
CA LYS A 87 9.10 -6.01 18.56
C LYS A 87 7.75 -6.46 18.01
N GLY A 88 7.57 -7.78 17.87
CA GLY A 88 6.26 -8.42 17.66
C GLY A 88 5.74 -8.48 16.22
N ILE A 89 6.49 -7.99 15.23
CA ILE A 89 6.13 -8.08 13.80
C ILE A 89 7.32 -8.54 12.98
N LEU A 90 7.08 -9.48 12.06
CA LEU A 90 8.08 -9.90 11.08
C LEU A 90 8.18 -8.85 9.97
N LEU A 91 8.96 -7.82 10.23
CA LEU A 91 9.27 -6.77 9.25
C LEU A 91 10.49 -7.13 8.40
N SER A 92 11.25 -8.17 8.75
CA SER A 92 12.44 -8.59 8.00
C SER A 92 12.49 -10.09 7.80
N ALA A 93 12.41 -10.52 6.54
CA ALA A 93 12.63 -11.90 6.16
C ALA A 93 14.12 -12.14 5.83
N PRO A 94 14.73 -13.27 6.25
CA PRO A 94 16.02 -13.72 5.74
C PRO A 94 15.87 -14.25 4.30
N GLY A 95 15.42 -13.40 3.37
CA GLY A 95 15.11 -13.79 2.00
C GLY A 95 14.08 -12.86 1.35
N ALA A 96 13.06 -13.46 0.73
CA ALA A 96 12.04 -12.75 -0.04
C ALA A 96 10.70 -12.72 0.68
N ASN A 97 9.90 -11.66 0.52
CA ASN A 97 8.59 -11.49 1.12
C ASN A 97 7.70 -10.70 0.15
N LEU A 98 6.98 -11.45 -0.68
CA LEU A 98 6.20 -10.89 -1.78
C LEU A 98 5.23 -9.81 -1.32
N TYR A 99 4.68 -9.88 -0.10
CA TYR A 99 3.80 -8.84 0.40
C TYR A 99 4.54 -7.51 0.62
N TRP A 100 5.71 -7.55 1.28
CA TRP A 100 6.52 -6.35 1.52
C TRP A 100 7.10 -5.77 0.23
N ASP A 101 7.38 -6.62 -0.76
CA ASP A 101 8.04 -6.23 -2.01
C ASP A 101 7.08 -5.62 -3.07
N GLN A 102 5.76 -5.66 -2.86
CA GLN A 102 4.77 -5.19 -3.86
C GLN A 102 4.99 -3.75 -4.36
N PRO A 103 5.29 -2.74 -3.52
CA PRO A 103 5.56 -1.39 -4.01
C PRO A 103 6.79 -1.34 -4.95
N THR A 104 7.85 -2.09 -4.63
CA THR A 104 9.07 -2.17 -5.46
C THR A 104 8.79 -2.91 -6.78
N ILE A 105 8.00 -3.98 -6.72
CA ILE A 105 7.53 -4.70 -7.91
C ILE A 105 6.72 -3.77 -8.81
N LEU A 106 5.77 -3.00 -8.25
CA LEU A 106 5.00 -2.02 -9.02
C LEU A 106 5.92 -0.97 -9.64
N ALA A 107 6.91 -0.46 -8.91
CA ALA A 107 7.91 0.45 -9.46
C ALA A 107 8.66 -0.16 -10.65
N ALA A 108 9.02 -1.46 -10.60
CA ALA A 108 9.65 -2.15 -11.73
C ALA A 108 8.75 -2.18 -12.98
N PHE A 109 7.47 -2.48 -12.81
CA PHE A 109 6.51 -2.46 -13.92
C PHE A 109 6.35 -1.04 -14.49
N GLU A 110 6.32 -0.02 -13.66
CA GLU A 110 6.16 1.36 -14.12
C GLU A 110 7.44 1.92 -14.77
N LEU A 111 8.61 1.55 -14.26
CA LEU A 111 9.88 1.89 -14.90
C LEU A 111 10.00 1.24 -16.28
N SER A 112 9.57 -0.01 -16.43
CA SER A 112 9.48 -0.70 -17.74
C SER A 112 8.60 0.07 -18.74
N LYS A 113 7.46 0.62 -18.30
CA LYS A 113 6.59 1.43 -19.16
C LYS A 113 7.24 2.75 -19.56
N ARG A 114 7.94 3.41 -18.65
CA ARG A 114 8.56 4.73 -18.88
C ARG A 114 9.81 4.65 -19.75
N THR A 115 10.64 3.64 -19.55
CA THR A 115 11.93 3.46 -20.26
C THR A 115 11.79 2.61 -21.53
N GLY A 116 10.74 1.80 -21.62
CA GLY A 116 10.60 0.77 -22.65
C GLY A 116 11.44 -0.49 -22.40
N CYS A 117 12.27 -0.54 -21.35
CA CYS A 117 13.03 -1.74 -21.00
C CYS A 117 12.15 -2.77 -20.30
N LYS A 118 11.81 -3.84 -21.03
CA LYS A 118 11.07 -4.97 -20.46
C LYS A 118 11.84 -5.71 -19.37
N CYS A 119 13.15 -5.51 -19.27
CA CYS A 119 14.02 -6.12 -18.26
C CYS A 119 13.44 -6.00 -16.84
N TYR A 120 12.94 -4.82 -16.46
CA TYR A 120 12.38 -4.60 -15.12
C TYR A 120 11.08 -5.38 -14.88
N SER A 121 10.13 -5.33 -15.81
CA SER A 121 8.87 -6.06 -15.70
C SER A 121 9.04 -7.58 -15.81
N ASP A 122 10.01 -8.05 -16.60
CA ASP A 122 10.31 -9.47 -16.77
C ASP A 122 10.95 -10.03 -15.50
N ALA A 123 11.90 -9.30 -14.89
CA ALA A 123 12.50 -9.66 -13.61
C ALA A 123 11.45 -9.70 -12.48
N ALA A 124 10.57 -8.70 -12.42
CA ALA A 124 9.47 -8.65 -11.46
C ALA A 124 8.49 -9.83 -11.64
N SER A 125 8.15 -10.17 -12.89
CA SER A 125 7.28 -11.31 -13.22
C SER A 125 7.91 -12.65 -12.84
N ALA A 126 9.22 -12.81 -13.08
CA ALA A 126 9.97 -13.99 -12.69
C ALA A 126 10.02 -14.15 -11.17
N TYR A 127 10.22 -13.05 -10.44
CA TYR A 127 10.15 -13.04 -8.98
C TYR A 127 8.77 -13.51 -8.48
N ILE A 128 7.67 -12.85 -8.91
CA ILE A 128 6.30 -13.21 -8.49
C ILE A 128 6.03 -14.69 -8.72
N THR A 129 6.32 -15.19 -9.92
CA THR A 129 6.07 -16.59 -10.31
C THR A 129 6.88 -17.55 -9.45
N SER A 130 8.15 -17.26 -9.21
CA SER A 130 9.01 -18.10 -8.36
C SER A 130 8.53 -18.13 -6.91
N PHE A 131 8.18 -16.97 -6.35
CA PHE A 131 7.74 -16.88 -4.96
C PHE A 131 6.43 -17.64 -4.71
N VAL A 132 5.41 -17.40 -5.55
CA VAL A 132 4.11 -18.07 -5.37
C VAL A 132 4.26 -19.59 -5.58
N THR A 133 5.12 -20.02 -6.51
CA THR A 133 5.45 -21.44 -6.69
C THR A 133 6.05 -22.03 -5.41
N ALA A 134 7.04 -21.36 -4.82
CA ALA A 134 7.69 -21.80 -3.59
C ALA A 134 6.75 -21.80 -2.37
N CYS A 135 5.79 -20.87 -2.32
CA CYS A 135 4.84 -20.75 -1.22
C CYS A 135 3.61 -21.67 -1.38
N SER A 136 3.34 -22.22 -2.57
CA SER A 136 2.24 -23.16 -2.81
C SER A 136 2.27 -24.44 -1.95
N THR A 137 3.36 -24.69 -1.22
CA THR A 137 3.51 -25.78 -0.25
C THR A 137 3.03 -25.42 1.17
N SER A 138 2.63 -24.17 1.43
CA SER A 138 2.15 -23.71 2.74
C SER A 138 0.70 -24.14 3.01
N GLN A 139 0.31 -24.26 4.29
CA GLN A 139 -1.04 -24.68 4.70
C GLN A 139 -2.11 -23.59 4.45
N HIS A 140 -1.69 -22.37 4.12
CA HIS A 140 -2.56 -21.26 3.75
C HIS A 140 -2.67 -21.10 2.24
N ALA A 141 -3.88 -20.80 1.76
CA ALA A 141 -4.15 -20.79 0.33
C ALA A 141 -3.51 -19.59 -0.41
N SER A 142 -3.21 -18.48 0.27
CA SER A 142 -2.64 -17.27 -0.35
C SER A 142 -1.29 -16.91 0.25
N CYS A 143 -0.36 -16.57 -0.63
CA CYS A 143 1.00 -16.17 -0.32
C CYS A 143 1.16 -14.66 -0.12
N ILE A 144 0.06 -13.91 -0.22
CA ILE A 144 0.02 -12.46 -0.04
C ILE A 144 -0.34 -12.16 1.43
N ASP A 145 0.65 -12.31 2.30
CA ASP A 145 0.58 -12.00 3.73
C ASP A 145 2.00 -11.67 4.22
N PRO A 146 2.23 -10.58 4.98
CA PRO A 146 3.56 -10.20 5.44
C PRO A 146 4.23 -11.22 6.36
N ARG A 147 3.45 -12.16 6.91
CA ARG A 147 3.96 -13.23 7.79
C ARG A 147 4.42 -14.46 7.01
N ILE A 148 4.22 -14.49 5.70
CA ILE A 148 4.68 -15.55 4.81
C ILE A 148 5.87 -15.02 4.01
N TYR A 149 6.98 -15.74 4.06
CA TYR A 149 8.21 -15.36 3.35
C TYR A 149 8.95 -16.60 2.87
N TYR A 150 9.87 -16.42 1.92
CA TYR A 150 10.81 -17.45 1.49
C TYR A 150 12.15 -17.22 2.17
N ASP A 151 12.59 -18.19 2.98
CA ASP A 151 13.91 -18.15 3.61
C ASP A 151 14.95 -18.70 2.62
N VAL A 152 15.85 -17.83 2.16
CA VAL A 152 16.85 -18.20 1.15
C VAL A 152 17.96 -19.09 1.72
N LYS A 153 18.21 -19.04 3.03
CA LYS A 153 19.28 -19.86 3.64
C LYS A 153 18.87 -21.33 3.80
N VAL A 154 17.58 -21.57 4.07
CA VAL A 154 17.04 -22.93 4.26
C VAL A 154 16.13 -23.39 3.11
N GLU A 155 15.97 -22.56 2.08
CA GLU A 155 15.28 -22.82 0.82
C GLU A 155 13.80 -23.23 0.92
N ARG A 156 13.06 -22.64 1.87
CA ARG A 156 11.65 -23.00 2.07
C ARG A 156 10.79 -21.79 2.39
N SER A 157 9.51 -21.92 2.05
CA SER A 157 8.49 -21.01 2.57
C SER A 157 8.37 -21.18 4.08
N VAL A 158 8.36 -20.07 4.79
CA VAL A 158 8.08 -19.98 6.22
C VAL A 158 6.74 -19.28 6.39
N ASP A 159 5.89 -19.84 7.23
CA ASP A 159 4.55 -19.37 7.51
C ASP A 159 4.41 -19.08 9.01
N ASN A 160 4.35 -17.79 9.36
CA ASN A 160 4.27 -17.32 10.75
C ASN A 160 2.90 -16.75 11.11
N THR A 161 1.86 -17.06 10.34
CA THR A 161 0.49 -16.54 10.55
C THR A 161 -0.12 -16.87 11.91
N ASP A 162 0.26 -18.00 12.51
CA ASP A 162 -0.18 -18.44 13.83
C ASP A 162 0.66 -17.83 14.97
N ALA A 163 1.91 -17.44 14.68
CA ALA A 163 2.87 -16.96 15.67
C ALA A 163 2.95 -15.43 15.75
N VAL A 164 2.55 -14.73 14.68
CA VAL A 164 2.71 -13.27 14.53
C VAL A 164 1.36 -12.62 14.25
N ALA A 165 1.11 -11.50 14.94
CA ALA A 165 -0.09 -10.70 14.75
C ALA A 165 -0.23 -10.23 13.29
N SER A 166 -1.45 -10.25 12.78
CA SER A 166 -1.74 -9.81 11.41
C SER A 166 -1.54 -8.30 11.29
N CYS A 167 -0.80 -7.86 10.29
CA CYS A 167 -0.78 -6.47 9.82
C CYS A 167 -0.97 -6.52 8.30
N ILE A 168 -1.83 -5.66 7.73
CA ILE A 168 -1.97 -5.54 6.26
C ILE A 168 -1.98 -4.05 5.95
N PRO A 169 -0.82 -3.40 6.10
CA PRO A 169 -0.77 -1.95 6.05
C PRO A 169 -1.10 -1.35 4.69
N TYR A 170 -0.90 -2.06 3.59
CA TYR A 170 -1.34 -1.58 2.28
C TYR A 170 -2.04 -2.70 1.53
N THR A 171 -2.87 -2.28 0.59
CA THR A 171 -3.66 -3.17 -0.25
C THR A 171 -2.75 -3.87 -1.27
N PRO A 172 -3.04 -5.13 -1.64
CA PRO A 172 -2.21 -5.83 -2.63
C PRO A 172 -2.24 -5.15 -4.00
N ALA A 173 -1.10 -5.12 -4.68
CA ALA A 173 -0.90 -4.63 -6.05
C ALA A 173 -1.28 -5.71 -7.08
N TRP A 174 -2.56 -6.09 -7.14
CA TRP A 174 -3.02 -7.24 -7.93
C TRP A 174 -2.71 -7.11 -9.42
N GLU A 175 -2.64 -5.89 -9.94
CA GLU A 175 -2.23 -5.62 -11.32
C GLU A 175 -0.85 -6.18 -11.66
N THR A 176 0.09 -6.17 -10.72
CA THR A 176 1.45 -6.72 -10.95
C THR A 176 1.41 -8.25 -11.05
N THR A 177 0.69 -8.92 -10.15
CA THR A 177 0.55 -10.38 -10.18
C THR A 177 -0.23 -10.81 -11.41
N TRP A 178 -1.26 -10.05 -11.81
CA TRP A 178 -2.05 -10.33 -13.00
C TRP A 178 -1.28 -10.12 -14.30
N ALA A 179 -0.43 -9.09 -14.35
CA ALA A 179 0.48 -8.86 -15.47
C ALA A 179 1.49 -10.01 -15.63
N ALA A 180 2.00 -10.54 -14.51
CA ALA A 180 2.90 -11.69 -14.50
C ALA A 180 2.20 -13.00 -14.94
N ASP A 181 1.10 -13.37 -14.28
CA ASP A 181 0.31 -14.55 -14.63
C ASP A 181 -1.16 -14.38 -14.17
N LYS A 182 -2.09 -14.24 -15.13
CA LYS A 182 -3.53 -14.05 -14.86
C LYS A 182 -4.18 -15.22 -14.14
N LYS A 183 -3.77 -16.46 -14.42
CA LYS A 183 -4.35 -17.65 -13.79
C LYS A 183 -3.90 -17.71 -12.34
N LEU A 184 -2.61 -17.54 -12.12
CA LEU A 184 -2.01 -17.49 -10.79
C LEU A 184 -2.59 -16.35 -9.94
N ALA A 185 -2.69 -15.15 -10.52
CA ALA A 185 -3.28 -14.00 -9.85
C ALA A 185 -4.71 -14.27 -9.40
N ARG A 186 -5.57 -14.79 -10.29
CA ARG A 186 -6.94 -15.14 -9.92
C ARG A 186 -6.98 -16.14 -8.77
N GLN A 187 -6.14 -17.17 -8.80
CA GLN A 187 -6.04 -18.15 -7.71
C GLN A 187 -5.63 -17.49 -6.39
N GLN A 188 -4.61 -16.63 -6.41
CA GLN A 188 -4.12 -15.93 -5.22
C GLN A 188 -5.15 -14.94 -4.65
N ILE A 189 -5.87 -14.20 -5.49
CA ILE A 189 -6.94 -13.29 -5.07
C ILE A 189 -8.08 -14.07 -4.40
N GLN A 190 -8.54 -15.16 -5.03
CA GLN A 190 -9.60 -16.00 -4.48
C GLN A 190 -9.19 -16.63 -3.15
N ALA A 191 -7.94 -17.11 -3.07
CA ALA A 191 -7.39 -17.64 -1.84
C ALA A 191 -7.27 -16.57 -0.73
N PHE A 192 -6.86 -15.35 -1.08
CA PHE A 192 -6.74 -14.21 -0.16
C PHE A 192 -8.09 -13.83 0.43
N ILE A 193 -9.14 -13.81 -0.40
CA ILE A 193 -10.53 -13.56 0.01
C ILE A 193 -11.04 -14.71 0.90
N HIS A 194 -10.75 -15.96 0.52
CA HIS A 194 -11.21 -17.13 1.27
C HIS A 194 -10.59 -17.21 2.67
N SER A 195 -9.27 -17.04 2.79
CA SER A 195 -8.55 -17.15 4.08
C SER A 195 -9.01 -16.12 5.12
N ARG A 196 -9.54 -14.98 4.68
CA ARG A 196 -10.07 -13.91 5.55
C ARG A 196 -11.54 -14.08 5.91
N LYS A 197 -12.27 -14.93 5.18
CA LYS A 197 -13.64 -15.32 5.55
C LYS A 197 -13.68 -16.48 6.54
N THR A 198 -12.71 -17.39 6.51
CA THR A 198 -12.75 -18.65 7.27
C THR A 198 -12.08 -18.59 8.65
N LYS A 199 -11.32 -17.54 8.98
CA LYS A 199 -10.62 -17.40 10.28
C LYS A 199 -11.54 -17.26 11.51
N ASP A 200 -12.86 -17.25 11.34
CA ASP A 200 -13.83 -17.25 12.44
C ASP A 200 -14.22 -18.67 12.95
N SER A 201 -13.68 -19.78 12.40
CA SER A 201 -14.13 -21.13 12.77
C SER A 201 -13.21 -21.93 13.70
N SER A 202 -12.11 -21.37 14.21
CA SER A 202 -11.19 -22.10 15.11
C SER A 202 -11.42 -21.73 16.57
N ASN A 203 -12.64 -21.93 17.09
CA ASN A 203 -12.89 -22.17 18.53
C ASN A 203 -14.33 -22.55 18.89
N ASP A 204 -15.08 -23.24 18.01
CA ASP A 204 -16.26 -23.96 18.49
C ASP A 204 -16.47 -25.26 17.72
N SER A 205 -16.20 -26.35 18.43
CA SER A 205 -16.73 -27.66 18.12
C SER A 205 -18.26 -27.60 18.20
N VAL A 206 -18.93 -27.72 17.06
CA VAL A 206 -20.05 -28.64 16.75
C VAL A 206 -20.73 -28.15 15.47
N ARG A 207 -20.87 -29.08 14.52
CA ARG A 207 -21.69 -28.93 13.30
C ARG A 207 -23.14 -28.60 13.68
N GLU A 208 -23.69 -27.51 13.17
CA GLU A 208 -25.06 -27.49 12.68
C GLU A 208 -25.17 -26.69 11.38
N LEU A 209 -25.34 -27.45 10.30
CA LEU A 209 -25.61 -26.96 8.95
C LEU A 209 -27.10 -26.58 8.88
N LYS A 210 -27.49 -25.40 9.36
CA LYS A 210 -28.83 -24.81 9.17
C LYS A 210 -28.87 -23.33 9.57
N ASN A 211 -28.90 -22.46 8.54
CA ASN A 211 -29.32 -21.04 8.47
C ASN A 211 -28.24 -20.09 7.89
N PRO A 212 -28.51 -19.41 6.76
CA PRO A 212 -27.65 -18.36 6.22
C PRO A 212 -27.98 -17.03 6.91
N THR A 213 -27.63 -16.93 8.20
CA THR A 213 -27.57 -15.64 8.91
C THR A 213 -26.15 -15.42 9.40
N THR A 214 -25.33 -14.87 8.49
CA THR A 214 -24.42 -13.75 8.75
C THR A 214 -23.70 -13.74 10.10
N GLY A 215 -22.75 -14.65 10.33
CA GLY A 215 -21.57 -14.36 11.12
C GLY A 215 -20.58 -13.61 10.22
N SER A 216 -20.34 -12.33 10.48
CA SER A 216 -19.37 -11.53 9.69
C SER A 216 -17.97 -11.76 10.23
N PRO A 217 -16.94 -11.94 9.38
CA PRO A 217 -15.58 -12.17 9.84
C PRO A 217 -15.13 -11.00 10.74
N ASN A 218 -14.58 -11.30 11.91
CA ASN A 218 -14.11 -10.28 12.84
C ASN A 218 -12.76 -9.70 12.41
N LEU A 219 -12.76 -8.98 11.28
CA LEU A 219 -11.57 -8.40 10.67
C LEU A 219 -11.16 -7.09 11.34
N THR A 220 -9.84 -6.89 11.49
CA THR A 220 -9.26 -5.56 11.67
C THR A 220 -9.61 -4.67 10.46
N ILE A 221 -9.72 -3.37 10.65
CA ILE A 221 -10.07 -2.44 9.56
C ILE A 221 -9.08 -2.48 8.37
N GLU A 222 -7.80 -2.74 8.60
CA GLU A 222 -6.78 -2.86 7.53
C GLU A 222 -7.01 -4.10 6.66
N ASN A 223 -7.23 -5.27 7.29
CA ASN A 223 -7.62 -6.49 6.57
C ASN A 223 -8.91 -6.29 5.77
N GLU A 224 -9.88 -5.54 6.31
CA GLU A 224 -11.11 -5.21 5.61
C GLU A 224 -10.84 -4.33 4.38
N ALA A 225 -10.00 -3.30 4.51
CA ALA A 225 -9.59 -2.44 3.39
C ALA A 225 -8.94 -3.26 2.27
N ALA A 226 -7.99 -4.14 2.60
CA ALA A 226 -7.37 -5.03 1.62
C ALA A 226 -8.36 -6.00 0.96
N MET A 227 -9.35 -6.49 1.71
CA MET A 227 -10.38 -7.38 1.16
C MET A 227 -11.35 -6.62 0.23
N ILE A 228 -11.75 -5.39 0.58
CA ILE A 228 -12.54 -4.50 -0.28
C ILE A 228 -11.78 -4.21 -1.58
N ALA A 229 -10.52 -3.79 -1.49
CA ALA A 229 -9.70 -3.52 -2.66
C ALA A 229 -9.57 -4.74 -3.58
N SER A 230 -9.33 -5.93 -3.00
CA SER A 230 -9.22 -7.18 -3.75
C SER A 230 -10.52 -7.58 -4.46
N LEU A 231 -11.66 -7.42 -3.79
CA LEU A 231 -12.99 -7.73 -4.36
C LEU A 231 -13.34 -6.77 -5.50
N CYS A 232 -13.14 -5.46 -5.29
CA CYS A 232 -13.41 -4.43 -6.29
C CYS A 232 -12.47 -4.56 -7.51
N TRP A 233 -11.18 -4.83 -7.29
CA TRP A 233 -10.23 -5.07 -8.37
C TRP A 233 -10.61 -6.31 -9.20
N LEU A 234 -10.98 -7.41 -8.54
CA LEU A 234 -11.43 -8.62 -9.24
C LEU A 234 -12.73 -8.38 -10.02
N ALA A 235 -13.64 -7.55 -9.50
CA ALA A 235 -14.89 -7.21 -10.16
C ALA A 235 -14.69 -6.52 -11.51
N GLN A 236 -13.61 -5.74 -11.68
CA GLN A 236 -13.26 -5.14 -12.98
C GLN A 236 -12.83 -6.19 -14.03
N HIS A 237 -12.35 -7.35 -13.58
CA HIS A 237 -11.78 -8.41 -14.42
C HIS A 237 -12.72 -9.61 -14.61
N ASP A 238 -13.76 -9.73 -13.78
CA ASP A 238 -14.77 -10.78 -13.84
C ASP A 238 -16.17 -10.16 -13.99
N THR A 239 -16.49 -9.76 -15.23
CA THR A 239 -17.74 -9.04 -15.54
C THR A 239 -19.00 -9.84 -15.23
N LEU A 240 -18.93 -11.18 -15.26
CA LEU A 240 -20.05 -12.05 -14.92
C LEU A 240 -20.37 -12.03 -13.42
N GLN A 241 -19.36 -11.81 -12.58
CA GLN A 241 -19.50 -11.75 -11.12
C GLN A 241 -19.39 -10.32 -10.57
N GLN A 242 -19.25 -9.31 -11.43
CA GLN A 242 -18.98 -7.93 -11.04
C GLN A 242 -19.93 -7.43 -9.95
N ASN A 243 -21.25 -7.52 -10.19
CA ASN A 243 -22.25 -7.08 -9.22
C ASN A 243 -22.14 -7.83 -7.89
N LEU A 244 -21.93 -9.15 -7.92
CA LEU A 244 -21.81 -9.96 -6.71
C LEU A 244 -20.57 -9.57 -5.90
N LEU A 245 -19.43 -9.39 -6.56
CA LEU A 245 -18.16 -9.01 -5.93
C LEU A 245 -18.24 -7.60 -5.32
N VAL A 246 -18.81 -6.64 -6.06
CA VAL A 246 -19.04 -5.26 -5.56
C VAL A 246 -19.97 -5.27 -4.35
N GLN A 247 -21.07 -6.03 -4.38
CA GLN A 247 -21.98 -6.12 -3.24
C GLN A 247 -21.34 -6.80 -2.02
N GLN A 248 -20.45 -7.78 -2.24
CA GLN A 248 -19.66 -8.36 -1.14
C GLN A 248 -18.74 -7.30 -0.52
N ALA A 249 -18.00 -6.54 -1.33
CA ALA A 249 -17.15 -5.46 -0.84
C ALA A 249 -17.96 -4.39 -0.06
N LEU A 250 -19.10 -3.98 -0.62
CA LEU A 250 -19.97 -2.98 0.00
C LEU A 250 -20.57 -3.46 1.32
N SER A 251 -20.91 -4.75 1.44
CA SER A 251 -21.44 -5.30 2.69
C SER A 251 -20.43 -5.20 3.84
N LEU A 252 -19.13 -5.39 3.57
CA LEU A 252 -18.06 -5.19 4.57
C LEU A 252 -18.02 -3.74 5.05
N ALA A 253 -18.00 -2.78 4.12
CA ALA A 253 -17.97 -1.36 4.46
C ALA A 253 -19.20 -0.91 5.26
N ARG A 254 -20.39 -1.41 4.88
CA ARG A 254 -21.65 -1.16 5.61
C ARG A 254 -21.60 -1.72 7.03
N LEU A 255 -21.10 -2.94 7.20
CA LEU A 255 -20.95 -3.59 8.51
C LEU A 255 -20.01 -2.80 9.42
N ARG A 256 -18.89 -2.31 8.89
CA ARG A 256 -17.95 -1.44 9.62
C ARG A 256 -18.62 -0.17 10.09
N ILE A 257 -19.32 0.54 9.20
CA ILE A 257 -20.01 1.80 9.52
C ILE A 257 -21.16 1.59 10.51
N ALA A 258 -21.82 0.43 10.49
CA ALA A 258 -22.86 0.09 11.45
C ALA A 258 -22.33 -0.01 12.90
N ARG A 259 -21.03 -0.25 13.09
CA ARG A 259 -20.36 -0.34 14.41
C ARG A 259 -19.91 1.00 14.99
N ARG A 260 -20.10 2.10 14.28
CA ARG A 260 -19.71 3.42 14.76
C ARG A 260 -20.39 3.77 16.10
N ASP A 261 -19.71 4.55 16.93
CA ASP A 261 -20.34 5.10 18.12
C ASP A 261 -21.49 6.04 17.74
N ARG A 262 -22.62 5.92 18.45
CA ARG A 262 -23.84 6.70 18.14
C ARG A 262 -23.73 8.18 18.48
N THR A 263 -22.82 8.53 19.39
CA THR A 263 -22.65 9.91 19.88
C THR A 263 -21.62 10.65 19.04
N THR A 264 -20.45 10.06 18.84
CA THR A 264 -19.34 10.72 18.14
C THR A 264 -19.34 10.42 16.64
N GLY A 265 -19.98 9.34 16.21
CA GLY A 265 -19.90 8.83 14.84
C GLY A 265 -18.57 8.15 14.50
N LEU A 266 -17.64 8.03 15.46
CA LEU A 266 -16.32 7.42 15.26
C LEU A 266 -16.44 5.92 14.97
N VAL A 267 -15.63 5.46 14.02
CA VAL A 267 -15.62 4.07 13.55
C VAL A 267 -14.49 3.30 14.24
N PRO A 268 -14.77 2.18 14.91
CA PRO A 268 -13.73 1.41 15.60
C PRO A 268 -12.80 0.69 14.60
N THR A 269 -11.49 0.73 14.87
CA THR A 269 -10.48 0.07 14.03
C THR A 269 -10.31 -1.42 14.35
N ASP A 270 -10.61 -1.81 15.58
CA ASP A 270 -10.67 -3.21 16.03
C ASP A 270 -12.07 -3.54 16.56
N CYS A 271 -12.50 -4.79 16.43
CA CYS A 271 -13.81 -5.28 16.81
C CYS A 271 -13.75 -6.59 17.63
N GLN A 272 -12.56 -7.00 18.09
CA GLN A 272 -12.39 -8.30 18.73
C GLN A 272 -13.03 -8.44 20.11
N HIS A 273 -13.19 -7.37 20.90
CA HIS A 273 -13.70 -7.47 22.27
C HIS A 273 -14.76 -6.43 22.62
N PRO A 274 -16.01 -6.83 22.92
CA PRO A 274 -17.08 -5.93 23.36
C PRO A 274 -16.77 -5.18 24.67
N ASP A 275 -15.93 -5.77 25.52
CA ASP A 275 -15.61 -5.27 26.86
C ASP A 275 -14.45 -4.27 26.90
N GLN A 276 -13.75 -4.07 25.78
CA GLN A 276 -12.67 -3.10 25.68
C GLN A 276 -13.18 -1.77 25.13
N ALA A 277 -12.58 -0.68 25.60
CA ALA A 277 -12.82 0.64 25.02
C ALA A 277 -12.48 0.60 23.53
N GLN A 278 -13.49 0.85 22.69
CA GLN A 278 -13.29 0.89 21.26
C GLN A 278 -12.47 2.10 20.87
N ILE A 279 -11.43 1.89 20.06
CA ILE A 279 -10.49 2.92 19.62
C ILE A 279 -10.61 3.11 18.11
N THR A 280 -10.49 4.36 17.67
CA THR A 280 -10.24 4.72 16.28
C THR A 280 -8.78 5.14 16.12
N ALA A 281 -7.97 4.31 15.45
CA ALA A 281 -6.64 4.70 15.01
C ALA A 281 -6.70 5.50 13.70
N SER A 282 -6.11 6.69 13.68
CA SER A 282 -6.18 7.62 12.55
C SER A 282 -5.57 7.05 11.26
N SER A 283 -4.41 6.40 11.33
CA SER A 283 -3.75 5.81 10.15
C SER A 283 -4.57 4.68 9.51
N ALA A 284 -5.13 3.78 10.32
CA ALA A 284 -5.91 2.64 9.86
C ALA A 284 -7.28 3.07 9.30
N LEU A 285 -7.95 4.04 9.93
CA LEU A 285 -9.17 4.64 9.38
C LEU A 285 -8.90 5.36 8.05
N GLY A 286 -7.77 6.07 7.96
CA GLY A 286 -7.34 6.76 6.74
C GLY A 286 -7.14 5.79 5.58
N ALA A 287 -6.37 4.72 5.80
CA ALA A 287 -6.16 3.68 4.79
C ALA A 287 -7.49 3.07 4.29
N TRP A 288 -8.40 2.74 5.22
CA TRP A 288 -9.71 2.19 4.86
C TRP A 288 -10.57 3.17 4.06
N ALA A 289 -10.66 4.43 4.50
CA ALA A 289 -11.45 5.44 3.82
C ALA A 289 -10.88 5.76 2.41
N ASN A 290 -9.56 5.77 2.26
CA ASN A 290 -8.92 5.99 0.96
C ASN A 290 -9.29 4.86 -0.02
N VAL A 291 -9.26 3.60 0.44
CA VAL A 291 -9.72 2.45 -0.36
C VAL A 291 -11.18 2.57 -0.77
N LEU A 292 -12.05 3.14 0.08
CA LEU A 292 -13.45 3.34 -0.30
C LEU A 292 -13.64 4.39 -1.40
N PHE A 293 -12.86 5.48 -1.39
CA PHE A 293 -12.88 6.44 -2.50
C PHE A 293 -12.40 5.76 -3.79
N TRP A 294 -11.27 5.06 -3.74
CA TRP A 294 -10.76 4.29 -4.87
C TRP A 294 -11.79 3.26 -5.37
N ALA A 295 -12.48 2.54 -4.46
CA ALA A 295 -13.50 1.56 -4.82
C ALA A 295 -14.70 2.22 -5.50
N ALA A 296 -15.11 3.41 -5.08
CA ALA A 296 -16.18 4.18 -5.72
C ALA A 296 -15.81 4.52 -7.17
N ASP A 297 -14.59 5.03 -7.40
CA ASP A 297 -14.13 5.41 -8.74
C ASP A 297 -13.94 4.18 -9.65
N THR A 298 -13.41 3.11 -9.07
CA THR A 298 -13.12 1.83 -9.75
C THR A 298 -14.38 1.09 -10.19
N THR A 299 -15.46 1.17 -9.40
CA THR A 299 -16.69 0.37 -9.61
C THR A 299 -17.90 1.19 -10.05
N GLY A 300 -17.86 2.51 -9.90
CA GLY A 300 -19.00 3.40 -10.07
C GLY A 300 -20.01 3.38 -8.91
N GLU A 301 -19.78 2.56 -7.86
CA GLU A 301 -20.69 2.45 -6.72
C GLU A 301 -20.47 3.61 -5.74
N THR A 302 -21.30 4.65 -5.87
CA THR A 302 -21.22 5.88 -5.08
C THR A 302 -21.41 5.68 -3.58
N GLU A 303 -21.99 4.55 -3.14
CA GLU A 303 -22.17 4.29 -1.71
C GLU A 303 -20.84 4.14 -0.97
N PHE A 304 -19.79 3.59 -1.59
CA PHE A 304 -18.47 3.54 -0.95
C PHE A 304 -17.98 4.93 -0.55
N LYS A 305 -18.09 5.90 -1.46
CA LYS A 305 -17.76 7.31 -1.22
C LYS A 305 -18.57 7.88 -0.06
N LYS A 306 -19.89 7.65 0.00
CA LYS A 306 -20.74 8.13 1.11
C LYS A 306 -20.31 7.58 2.46
N LEU A 307 -19.93 6.30 2.53
CA LEU A 307 -19.46 5.66 3.75
C LEU A 307 -18.10 6.24 4.20
N ALA A 308 -17.19 6.50 3.26
CA ALA A 308 -15.91 7.15 3.53
C ALA A 308 -16.10 8.58 4.07
N GLU A 309 -16.94 9.37 3.41
CA GLU A 309 -17.29 10.73 3.81
C GLU A 309 -17.86 10.77 5.23
N GLN A 310 -18.78 9.85 5.55
CA GLN A 310 -19.37 9.76 6.88
C GLN A 310 -18.32 9.51 7.97
N ALA A 311 -17.43 8.55 7.75
CA ALA A 311 -16.39 8.20 8.72
C ALA A 311 -15.37 9.33 8.92
N LEU A 312 -14.88 9.93 7.82
CA LEU A 312 -13.89 11.00 7.89
C LEU A 312 -14.47 12.29 8.45
N HIS A 313 -15.71 12.64 8.14
CA HIS A 313 -16.35 13.80 8.76
C HIS A 313 -16.50 13.65 10.26
N ALA A 314 -16.86 12.47 10.77
CA ALA A 314 -16.91 12.21 12.21
C ALA A 314 -15.53 12.36 12.86
N TRP A 315 -14.49 11.78 12.24
CA TRP A 315 -13.12 11.92 12.72
C TRP A 315 -12.64 13.38 12.72
N LEU A 316 -12.90 14.15 11.66
CA LEU A 316 -12.49 15.55 11.55
C LEU A 316 -13.11 16.49 12.59
N LEU A 317 -14.22 16.11 13.22
CA LEU A 317 -14.87 16.92 14.26
C LEU A 317 -14.08 16.94 15.57
N VAL A 318 -13.36 15.86 15.89
CA VAL A 318 -12.78 15.64 17.23
C VAL A 318 -11.28 15.37 17.23
N SER A 319 -10.67 15.14 16.06
CA SER A 319 -9.29 14.64 15.94
C SER A 319 -8.18 15.69 16.01
N PHE A 320 -8.51 16.99 15.96
CA PHE A 320 -7.49 18.04 15.86
C PHE A 320 -7.34 18.83 17.16
N ASP A 321 -6.14 18.84 17.71
CA ASP A 321 -5.74 19.71 18.79
C ASP A 321 -5.45 21.12 18.23
N THR A 322 -6.35 22.05 18.51
CA THR A 322 -6.20 23.46 18.07
C THR A 322 -5.11 24.22 18.82
N GLN A 323 -4.76 23.80 20.04
CA GLN A 323 -3.71 24.45 20.83
C GLN A 323 -2.33 24.01 20.31
N GLN A 324 -2.15 22.71 20.09
CA GLN A 324 -0.87 22.14 19.66
C GLN A 324 -0.70 22.10 18.14
N GLN A 325 -1.79 22.36 17.39
CA GLN A 325 -1.82 22.35 15.93
C GLN A 325 -1.40 20.99 15.34
N HIS A 326 -1.92 19.91 15.91
CA HIS A 326 -1.65 18.53 15.53
C HIS A 326 -2.92 17.67 15.56
N TYR A 327 -2.88 16.57 14.83
CA TYR A 327 -3.90 15.53 14.91
C TYR A 327 -3.52 14.49 15.97
N TYR A 328 -4.54 13.91 16.61
CA TYR A 328 -4.37 12.80 17.53
C TYR A 328 -4.16 11.48 16.77
N GLN A 329 -3.27 10.63 17.28
CA GLN A 329 -2.99 9.34 16.68
C GLN A 329 -4.16 8.36 16.87
N GLN A 330 -4.76 8.38 18.05
CA GLN A 330 -5.85 7.48 18.45
C GLN A 330 -6.89 8.24 19.26
N LEU A 331 -8.15 7.87 19.06
CA LEU A 331 -9.30 8.44 19.75
C LEU A 331 -10.14 7.32 20.36
N GLU A 332 -10.64 7.53 21.57
CA GLU A 332 -11.69 6.68 22.12
C GLU A 332 -13.01 6.93 21.38
N CYS A 333 -13.63 5.87 20.84
CA CYS A 333 -14.84 6.00 20.04
C CYS A 333 -15.99 6.66 20.82
N LYS A 334 -16.15 6.32 22.10
CA LYS A 334 -17.26 6.78 22.93
C LYS A 334 -17.16 8.26 23.30
N THR A 335 -15.95 8.74 23.55
CA THR A 335 -15.72 10.09 24.13
C THR A 335 -15.18 11.08 23.10
N GLY A 336 -14.59 10.58 22.01
CA GLY A 336 -13.85 11.40 21.04
C GLY A 336 -12.58 12.03 21.63
N GLN A 337 -12.14 11.60 22.81
CA GLN A 337 -10.94 12.09 23.45
C GLN A 337 -9.72 11.29 22.98
N PRO A 338 -8.51 11.91 22.97
CA PRO A 338 -7.29 11.17 22.71
C PRO A 338 -7.09 10.09 23.77
N VAL A 339 -6.69 8.89 23.31
CA VAL A 339 -6.36 7.78 24.20
C VAL A 339 -5.17 8.19 25.08
N LYS A 340 -5.31 8.11 26.40
CA LYS A 340 -4.21 8.31 27.34
C LYS A 340 -3.51 6.97 27.54
N GLU A 341 -2.22 6.88 27.24
CA GLU A 341 -1.44 5.69 27.59
C GLU A 341 -1.52 5.45 29.11
N LEU A 342 -1.89 4.23 29.51
CA LEU A 342 -1.63 3.77 30.87
C LEU A 342 -0.11 3.58 31.00
N VAL A 343 0.55 4.43 31.77
CA VAL A 343 1.94 4.23 32.18
C VAL A 343 2.01 2.95 33.02
N THR A 344 2.39 1.84 32.40
CA THR A 344 2.65 0.55 33.06
C THR A 344 4.14 0.24 33.19
N SER A 345 5.02 1.25 33.19
CA SER A 345 6.43 1.07 33.55
C SER A 345 6.71 1.61 34.96
N THR A 346 7.23 0.74 35.82
CA THR A 346 7.63 1.03 37.21
C THR A 346 9.05 1.60 37.32
N SER A 347 9.76 1.85 36.21
CA SER A 347 11.13 2.38 36.24
C SER A 347 11.15 3.92 36.14
N PRO A 348 11.83 4.64 37.06
CA PRO A 348 11.95 6.10 37.03
C PRO A 348 12.72 6.65 35.82
N GLU A 349 13.49 5.82 35.12
CA GLU A 349 14.38 6.23 34.02
C GLU A 349 13.70 6.28 32.64
N ASP A 350 12.51 5.70 32.49
CA ASP A 350 11.69 5.79 31.25
C ASP A 350 10.83 7.06 31.18
N ARG A 351 10.96 7.97 32.15
CA ARG A 351 10.21 9.24 32.21
C ARG A 351 10.79 10.31 31.29
N SER A 352 10.97 10.01 30.01
CA SER A 352 10.82 11.05 28.99
C SER A 352 9.35 11.04 28.60
N VAL A 353 8.58 12.03 29.07
CA VAL A 353 7.18 12.22 28.68
C VAL A 353 7.17 12.63 27.22
N SER A 354 7.30 11.65 26.34
CA SER A 354 6.95 11.77 24.95
C SER A 354 5.42 11.72 24.90
N ASN A 355 4.79 12.81 24.45
CA ASN A 355 3.35 12.87 24.21
C ASN A 355 2.99 11.97 23.01
N HIS A 356 3.01 10.64 23.22
CA HIS A 356 2.62 9.61 22.24
C HIS A 356 1.15 9.72 21.78
N GLN A 357 0.40 10.69 22.30
CA GLN A 357 -0.94 11.06 21.83
C GLN A 357 -0.94 11.79 20.48
N GLN A 358 0.19 12.43 20.14
CA GLN A 358 0.30 13.32 18.99
C GLN A 358 0.97 12.64 17.81
N ILE A 359 0.47 12.98 16.62
CA ILE A 359 1.06 12.49 15.38
C ILE A 359 2.42 13.16 15.11
N SER A 360 3.48 12.36 15.14
CA SER A 360 4.77 12.71 14.53
C SER A 360 4.95 11.96 13.20
N ILE A 361 5.25 12.71 12.13
CA ILE A 361 5.32 12.16 10.77
C ILE A 361 6.66 11.45 10.59
N PHE A 362 7.77 12.01 11.05
CA PHE A 362 9.10 11.45 10.85
C PHE A 362 9.72 10.96 12.17
N ALA A 363 9.02 10.07 12.90
CA ALA A 363 9.48 9.55 14.20
C ALA A 363 9.85 8.07 14.15
N GLN A 364 10.99 7.73 13.56
CA GLN A 364 11.47 6.37 13.36
C GLN A 364 11.54 5.57 14.68
N ALA A 365 12.05 6.20 15.74
CA ALA A 365 12.39 5.51 16.98
C ALA A 365 11.18 4.98 17.75
N SER A 366 9.99 5.58 17.55
CA SER A 366 8.80 5.30 18.36
C SER A 366 7.70 4.56 17.61
N ARG A 367 7.87 4.22 16.32
CA ARG A 367 6.85 3.50 15.55
C ARG A 367 7.43 2.68 14.39
N GLN A 368 6.61 1.76 13.91
CA GLN A 368 6.86 1.02 12.68
C GLN A 368 6.58 1.90 11.45
N ALA A 369 7.31 1.68 10.35
CA ALA A 369 7.18 2.47 9.13
C ALA A 369 5.74 2.49 8.61
N HIS A 370 5.13 1.31 8.53
CA HIS A 370 3.78 1.11 8.01
C HIS A 370 2.66 1.77 8.84
N GLN A 371 2.96 2.29 10.03
CA GLN A 371 2.01 3.05 10.85
C GLN A 371 2.00 4.54 10.50
N SER A 372 2.52 4.91 9.32
CA SER A 372 2.63 6.31 8.90
C SER A 372 1.28 7.03 8.98
N PRO A 373 1.24 8.20 9.64
CA PRO A 373 0.01 8.98 9.79
C PRO A 373 -0.48 9.60 8.48
N LEU A 374 0.38 9.65 7.46
CA LEU A 374 0.10 10.30 6.17
C LEU A 374 -1.01 9.60 5.38
N ARG A 375 -1.36 8.36 5.71
CA ARG A 375 -2.56 7.68 5.19
C ARG A 375 -3.85 8.44 5.48
N MET A 376 -3.92 9.10 6.64
CA MET A 376 -5.05 9.97 6.98
C MET A 376 -4.97 11.30 6.21
N ALA A 377 -3.76 11.79 5.90
CA ALA A 377 -3.59 12.96 5.05
C ALA A 377 -4.11 12.70 3.63
N GLU A 378 -3.77 11.55 3.05
CA GLU A 378 -4.30 11.08 1.77
C GLU A 378 -5.83 10.97 1.80
N ALA A 379 -6.39 10.32 2.83
CA ALA A 379 -7.84 10.20 2.97
C ALA A 379 -8.54 11.58 3.08
N CYS A 380 -7.95 12.55 3.78
CA CYS A 380 -8.46 13.92 3.85
C CYS A 380 -8.42 14.63 2.48
N LEU A 381 -7.37 14.38 1.69
CA LEU A 381 -7.24 14.91 0.34
C LEU A 381 -8.26 14.28 -0.61
N SER A 382 -8.42 12.95 -0.59
CA SER A 382 -9.45 12.23 -1.33
C SER A 382 -10.86 12.70 -0.96
N LEU A 383 -11.11 12.95 0.33
CA LEU A 383 -12.37 13.57 0.76
C LEU A 383 -12.58 14.94 0.11
N HIS A 384 -11.56 15.80 0.12
CA HIS A 384 -11.67 17.12 -0.49
C HIS A 384 -11.87 17.08 -2.01
N GLU A 385 -11.18 16.19 -2.70
CA GLU A 385 -11.37 15.95 -4.12
C GLU A 385 -12.82 15.52 -4.41
N ALA A 386 -13.36 14.65 -3.56
CA ALA A 386 -14.67 14.09 -3.73
C ALA A 386 -15.82 15.07 -3.41
N THR A 387 -15.66 15.96 -2.43
CA THR A 387 -16.75 16.81 -1.90
C THR A 387 -16.56 18.30 -2.16
N HIS A 388 -15.33 18.75 -2.39
CA HIS A 388 -14.91 20.16 -2.39
C HIS A 388 -15.27 20.94 -1.12
N ASP A 389 -15.55 20.27 -0.01
CA ASP A 389 -15.98 20.95 1.20
C ASP A 389 -14.82 21.70 1.89
N GLN A 390 -15.16 22.74 2.64
CA GLN A 390 -14.16 23.60 3.27
C GLN A 390 -13.48 22.94 4.49
N ARG A 391 -14.10 21.94 5.12
CA ARG A 391 -13.55 21.24 6.29
C ARG A 391 -12.43 20.29 5.85
N SER A 392 -12.66 19.49 4.81
CA SER A 392 -11.63 18.63 4.21
C SER A 392 -10.46 19.43 3.67
N LYS A 393 -10.73 20.55 2.96
CA LYS A 393 -9.69 21.48 2.52
C LYS A 393 -8.79 21.97 3.67
N ARG A 394 -9.41 22.41 4.77
CA ARG A 394 -8.68 22.86 5.97
C ARG A 394 -7.87 21.73 6.59
N ALA A 395 -8.36 20.50 6.54
CA ALA A 395 -7.63 19.33 7.03
C ALA A 395 -6.37 19.06 6.22
N THR A 396 -6.49 19.06 4.89
CA THR A 396 -5.35 18.95 3.96
C THR A 396 -4.32 20.07 4.18
N GLU A 397 -4.77 21.30 4.42
CA GLU A 397 -3.87 22.42 4.74
C GLU A 397 -3.16 22.26 6.08
N ARG A 398 -3.81 21.66 7.09
CA ARG A 398 -3.18 21.34 8.39
C ARG A 398 -2.10 20.28 8.23
N TRP A 399 -2.33 19.23 7.44
CA TRP A 399 -1.31 18.23 7.12
C TRP A 399 -0.11 18.83 6.40
N PHE A 400 -0.34 19.64 5.38
CA PHE A 400 0.71 20.41 4.70
C PHE A 400 1.55 21.22 5.69
N ASN A 401 0.91 21.95 6.62
CA ASN A 401 1.61 22.76 7.62
C ASN A 401 2.38 21.89 8.62
N SER A 402 1.86 20.73 8.99
CA SER A 402 2.56 19.76 9.85
C SER A 402 3.84 19.24 9.20
N ILE A 403 3.78 18.82 7.93
CA ILE A 403 4.95 18.38 7.15
C ILE A 403 5.98 19.51 7.08
N LYS A 404 5.55 20.72 6.68
CA LYS A 404 6.42 21.90 6.57
C LYS A 404 7.15 22.23 7.88
N ARG A 405 6.44 22.13 9.02
CA ARG A 405 7.00 22.43 10.34
C ARG A 405 8.02 21.39 10.77
N GLN A 406 7.75 20.09 10.60
CA GLN A 406 8.69 19.03 10.97
C GLN A 406 9.96 19.07 10.09
N LEU A 407 9.80 19.36 8.80
CA LEU A 407 10.91 19.64 7.89
C LEU A 407 11.80 20.78 8.38
N SER A 408 11.20 21.88 8.86
CA SER A 408 11.95 23.07 9.28
C SER A 408 12.75 22.87 10.58
N LYS A 409 12.41 21.86 11.37
CA LYS A 409 13.07 21.54 12.63
C LYS A 409 14.19 20.49 12.49
N ASN A 410 14.51 20.07 11.27
CA ASN A 410 15.39 18.92 10.99
C ASN A 410 14.90 17.59 11.63
N GLU A 411 13.62 17.49 11.99
CA GLU A 411 13.03 16.26 12.58
C GLU A 411 12.94 15.10 11.57
N MET A 412 13.23 15.33 10.27
CA MET A 412 13.23 14.26 9.25
C MET A 412 14.46 13.33 9.30
N HIS A 413 15.39 13.57 10.22
CA HIS A 413 16.55 12.68 10.43
C HIS A 413 16.12 11.28 10.87
N ASP A 414 14.89 11.17 11.40
CA ASP A 414 14.26 9.93 11.85
C ASP A 414 13.07 9.54 10.95
N GLY A 415 13.13 9.79 9.63
CA GLY A 415 12.09 9.36 8.69
C GLY A 415 12.40 8.01 8.04
N TYR A 416 11.37 7.18 7.82
CA TYR A 416 11.47 6.02 6.93
C TYR A 416 11.29 6.43 5.47
N ALA A 417 11.82 5.63 4.54
CA ALA A 417 11.53 5.76 3.12
C ALA A 417 10.01 5.77 2.83
N ASP A 418 9.22 4.98 3.56
CA ASP A 418 7.74 5.03 3.55
C ASP A 418 7.21 6.46 3.82
N ASP A 419 7.75 7.16 4.81
CA ASP A 419 7.29 8.50 5.18
C ASP A 419 7.66 9.56 4.16
N TYR A 420 8.89 9.49 3.64
CA TYR A 420 9.31 10.33 2.53
C TYR A 420 8.40 10.10 1.32
N GLY A 421 8.17 8.83 0.94
CA GLY A 421 7.30 8.47 -0.17
C GLY A 421 5.87 8.99 -0.02
N ARG A 422 5.22 8.71 1.11
CA ARG A 422 3.85 9.20 1.37
C ARG A 422 3.77 10.72 1.44
N ALA A 423 4.79 11.39 1.98
CA ALA A 423 4.79 12.85 2.06
C ALA A 423 4.92 13.49 0.68
N ILE A 424 5.81 12.96 -0.16
CA ILE A 424 5.97 13.40 -1.56
C ILE A 424 4.66 13.18 -2.30
N HIS A 425 4.10 11.96 -2.27
CA HIS A 425 2.85 11.62 -2.95
C HIS A 425 1.70 12.57 -2.55
N PHE A 426 1.45 12.73 -1.24
CA PHE A 426 0.42 13.63 -0.72
C PHE A 426 0.60 15.08 -1.19
N LEU A 427 1.83 15.55 -1.24
CA LEU A 427 2.12 16.93 -1.64
C LEU A 427 2.01 17.12 -3.15
N VAL A 428 2.45 16.17 -3.98
CA VAL A 428 2.28 16.24 -5.43
C VAL A 428 0.78 16.29 -5.76
N ARG A 429 0.04 15.28 -5.30
CA ARG A 429 -1.41 15.19 -5.48
C ARG A 429 -2.16 16.39 -4.90
N GLY A 430 -1.75 16.86 -3.72
CA GLY A 430 -2.31 18.05 -3.09
C GLY A 430 -2.08 19.33 -3.89
N GLY A 431 -0.92 19.46 -4.56
CA GLY A 431 -0.62 20.55 -5.47
C GLY A 431 -1.54 20.56 -6.69
N GLU A 432 -1.82 19.38 -7.24
CA GLU A 432 -2.69 19.19 -8.40
C GLU A 432 -4.17 19.44 -8.07
N ILE A 433 -4.69 18.87 -6.99
CA ILE A 433 -6.11 18.99 -6.60
C ILE A 433 -6.42 20.40 -6.10
N LEU A 434 -5.57 20.97 -5.24
CA LEU A 434 -5.82 22.30 -4.67
C LEU A 434 -5.36 23.45 -5.57
N LYS A 435 -4.65 23.14 -6.67
CA LYS A 435 -4.00 24.11 -7.56
C LYS A 435 -3.11 25.09 -6.78
N LYS A 436 -2.29 24.56 -5.88
CA LYS A 436 -1.40 25.34 -4.99
C LYS A 436 0.07 25.00 -5.22
N PRO A 437 0.82 25.83 -5.98
CA PRO A 437 2.23 25.55 -6.32
C PRO A 437 3.15 25.30 -5.11
N LYS A 438 2.84 25.91 -3.96
CA LYS A 438 3.61 25.71 -2.72
C LYS A 438 3.67 24.25 -2.24
N TYR A 439 2.72 23.41 -2.64
CA TYR A 439 2.72 21.98 -2.33
C TYR A 439 3.80 21.26 -3.14
N LEU A 440 3.85 21.50 -4.46
CA LEU A 440 4.87 20.94 -5.35
C LEU A 440 6.28 21.38 -4.95
N ILE A 441 6.46 22.66 -4.57
CA ILE A 441 7.75 23.16 -4.06
C ILE A 441 8.19 22.39 -2.80
N LEU A 442 7.25 22.08 -1.90
CA LEU A 442 7.55 21.30 -0.70
C LEU A 442 7.83 19.84 -1.04
N ALA A 443 7.08 19.24 -1.98
CA ALA A 443 7.33 17.89 -2.48
C ALA A 443 8.74 17.76 -3.02
N GLN A 444 9.17 18.69 -3.88
CA GLN A 444 10.51 18.70 -4.45
C GLN A 444 11.58 18.84 -3.37
N LYS A 445 11.34 19.67 -2.35
CA LYS A 445 12.28 19.82 -1.24
C LYS A 445 12.44 18.50 -0.47
N ILE A 446 11.35 17.77 -0.23
CA ILE A 446 11.40 16.47 0.45
C ILE A 446 12.05 15.40 -0.43
N ALA A 447 11.76 15.40 -1.74
CA ALA A 447 12.41 14.51 -2.71
C ALA A 447 13.92 14.72 -2.73
N ASN A 448 14.38 15.97 -2.82
CA ASN A 448 15.80 16.31 -2.78
C ASN A 448 16.46 15.86 -1.47
N GLU A 449 15.76 16.01 -0.34
CA GLU A 449 16.27 15.55 0.95
C GLU A 449 16.33 14.01 1.03
N ALA A 450 15.33 13.30 0.51
CA ALA A 450 15.36 11.84 0.39
C ALA A 450 16.54 11.38 -0.49
N MET A 451 16.79 12.06 -1.61
CA MET A 451 17.94 11.82 -2.47
C MET A 451 19.26 12.04 -1.72
N GLU A 452 19.41 13.16 -1.01
CA GLU A 452 20.63 13.48 -0.27
C GLU A 452 20.91 12.47 0.87
N LYS A 453 19.86 12.05 1.56
CA LYS A 453 19.98 11.29 2.81
C LYS A 453 19.90 9.79 2.62
N LEU A 454 18.98 9.34 1.77
CA LEU A 454 18.65 7.93 1.64
C LEU A 454 19.39 7.26 0.49
N TYR A 455 19.62 7.97 -0.62
CA TYR A 455 20.34 7.39 -1.75
C TYR A 455 21.81 7.14 -1.39
N VAL A 456 22.33 6.00 -1.85
CA VAL A 456 23.71 5.57 -1.64
C VAL A 456 24.38 5.45 -3.03
N PRO A 457 24.97 6.53 -3.58
CA PRO A 457 25.44 6.56 -4.96
C PRO A 457 26.42 5.43 -5.31
N LYS A 458 27.32 5.09 -4.38
CA LYS A 458 28.30 3.99 -4.57
C LYS A 458 27.65 2.61 -4.78
N MET A 459 26.43 2.44 -4.32
CA MET A 459 25.67 1.19 -4.39
C MET A 459 24.55 1.28 -5.43
N GLY A 460 24.15 2.49 -5.83
CA GLY A 460 22.97 2.70 -6.68
C GLY A 460 21.65 2.48 -5.94
N MET A 461 21.62 2.28 -4.62
CA MET A 461 20.40 1.93 -3.89
C MET A 461 19.95 3.01 -2.90
N PHE A 462 18.66 2.98 -2.55
CA PHE A 462 18.10 3.77 -1.46
C PHE A 462 18.14 2.93 -0.18
N ARG A 463 18.57 3.54 0.92
CA ARG A 463 18.38 2.96 2.26
C ARG A 463 16.97 3.23 2.75
N SER A 464 16.52 2.40 3.69
CA SER A 464 15.22 2.53 4.33
C SER A 464 15.11 3.72 5.29
N HIS A 465 16.22 4.10 5.94
CA HIS A 465 16.29 5.25 6.85
C HIS A 465 17.76 5.56 7.20
N LEU A 466 18.03 6.67 7.88
CA LEU A 466 19.40 7.11 8.18
C LEU A 466 20.14 6.28 9.24
N GLY A 467 19.41 5.72 10.22
CA GLY A 467 20.00 4.97 11.33
C GLY A 467 20.69 3.65 10.97
N GLU A 468 20.41 3.04 9.81
CA GLU A 468 20.99 1.75 9.39
C GLU A 468 21.42 1.81 7.92
N ASN A 469 22.51 1.11 7.57
CA ASN A 469 22.94 0.97 6.16
C ASN A 469 22.20 -0.22 5.53
N ARG A 470 20.88 -0.09 5.43
CA ARG A 470 20.00 -1.19 5.05
C ARG A 470 18.93 -0.71 4.09
N CYS A 471 18.63 -1.51 3.09
CA CYS A 471 17.40 -1.43 2.32
C CYS A 471 16.51 -2.60 2.76
N ASP A 472 15.35 -2.28 3.33
CA ASP A 472 14.33 -3.21 3.81
C ASP A 472 12.98 -2.80 3.24
N SER A 473 12.34 -3.69 2.49
CA SER A 473 11.08 -3.44 1.82
C SER A 473 9.95 -3.06 2.78
N ALA A 474 9.95 -3.56 4.01
CA ALA A 474 8.93 -3.22 5.01
C ALA A 474 9.02 -1.76 5.51
N ASP A 475 10.17 -1.11 5.31
CA ASP A 475 10.39 0.30 5.65
C ASP A 475 10.08 1.25 4.46
N GLY A 476 9.54 0.71 3.36
CA GLY A 476 8.93 1.46 2.26
C GLY A 476 9.83 2.07 1.17
N PRO A 477 11.03 1.54 0.84
CA PRO A 477 11.81 2.04 -0.30
C PRO A 477 11.01 2.00 -1.62
N GLY A 478 10.19 0.97 -1.85
CA GLY A 478 9.35 0.92 -3.05
C GLY A 478 8.27 2.03 -3.10
N LEU A 479 7.70 2.44 -1.97
CA LEU A 479 6.77 3.58 -1.91
C LEU A 479 7.49 4.91 -2.18
N LEU A 480 8.75 5.04 -1.73
CA LEU A 480 9.59 6.17 -2.10
C LEU A 480 9.84 6.21 -3.61
N LEU A 481 10.20 5.08 -4.24
CA LEU A 481 10.42 5.01 -5.69
C LEU A 481 9.16 5.45 -6.47
N LEU A 482 7.98 4.93 -6.11
CA LEU A 482 6.72 5.31 -6.75
C LEU A 482 6.43 6.81 -6.60
N ALA A 483 6.66 7.39 -5.42
CA ALA A 483 6.44 8.82 -5.20
C ALA A 483 7.44 9.71 -5.95
N LEU A 484 8.71 9.26 -6.07
CA LEU A 484 9.71 9.93 -6.90
C LEU A 484 9.41 9.79 -8.40
N MET A 485 8.80 8.69 -8.84
CA MET A 485 8.28 8.61 -10.21
C MET A 485 7.11 9.57 -10.44
N TYR A 486 6.25 9.77 -9.44
CA TYR A 486 5.13 10.71 -9.54
C TYR A 486 5.60 12.18 -9.62
N ILE A 487 6.67 12.57 -8.92
CA ILE A 487 7.17 13.95 -9.06
C ILE A 487 7.68 14.27 -10.47
N GLU A 488 8.12 13.24 -11.20
CA GLU A 488 8.68 13.31 -12.55
C GLU A 488 7.64 13.06 -13.66
N GLY A 489 6.36 12.81 -13.33
CA GLY A 489 5.34 12.50 -14.34
C GLY A 489 4.00 12.08 -13.77
N ASP A 490 3.34 11.11 -14.41
CA ASP A 490 2.02 10.63 -13.98
C ASP A 490 2.12 9.77 -12.71
N ASP A 491 1.05 9.77 -11.89
CA ASP A 491 0.94 8.94 -10.69
C ASP A 491 1.00 7.43 -11.05
N PRO A 492 2.04 6.70 -10.61
CA PRO A 492 2.19 5.26 -10.82
C PRO A 492 1.06 4.41 -10.19
N THR A 493 0.33 4.96 -9.21
CA THR A 493 -0.68 4.24 -8.43
C THR A 493 -2.12 4.56 -8.80
N LEU A 494 -2.35 5.49 -9.72
CA LEU A 494 -3.68 5.93 -10.14
C LEU A 494 -4.61 4.76 -10.55
N LYS A 495 -4.05 3.71 -11.17
CA LYS A 495 -4.79 2.52 -11.62
C LYS A 495 -4.48 1.27 -10.81
N SER A 496 -3.69 1.40 -9.75
CA SER A 496 -3.27 0.29 -8.91
C SER A 496 -4.31 0.01 -7.82
N SER A 497 -4.48 -1.26 -7.45
CA SER A 497 -5.20 -1.56 -6.20
C SER A 497 -4.36 -1.30 -4.95
N LEU A 498 -3.06 -1.06 -5.07
CA LEU A 498 -2.17 -0.62 -3.98
C LEU A 498 -2.42 0.85 -3.68
N GLN A 499 -2.67 1.17 -2.41
CA GLN A 499 -3.03 2.52 -1.95
C GLN A 499 -2.02 3.08 -0.95
N PHE A 500 -1.68 4.36 -1.15
CA PHE A 500 -0.84 5.21 -0.27
C PHE A 500 -1.58 5.70 0.99
#